data_AF-A0A645I762-F1
#
_entry.id   AF-A0A645I762-F1
#
_cell.length_a   1.000
_cell.length_b   1.000
_cell.length_c   1.000
_cell.angle_alpha   90.00
_cell.angle_beta   90.00
_cell.angle_gamma   90.00
#
_symmetry.space_group_name_H-M   'P 1'
#
loop_
_entity.id
_entity.type
_entity.pdbx_description
1 polymer ?
#
loop_
_entity_poly.entity_id
_entity_poly.type
_entity_poly.pdbx_seq_one_letter_code
_entity_poly.pdbx_strand_id
1 'polypeptide(L)'
;MLPIGVRFVVQIVAMIASFGLLSVAMRSLPLGTAYTIWTGIGAVGAFLVGVTVLGEQLSAMRVGAAVLIVSGLVLMKLSAE
;
A
#
# COMPACT_ATOMS: atom_id res chain seq x y z
N MET A 1 -19.23 17.17 0.34
CA MET A 1 -19.23 15.70 0.11
C MET A 1 -19.35 15.46 -1.39
N LEU A 2 -18.40 14.76 -2.03
CA LEU A 2 -18.51 14.42 -3.46
C LEU A 2 -19.66 13.43 -3.70
N PRO A 3 -20.31 13.46 -4.89
CA PRO A 3 -21.33 12.48 -5.25
C PRO A 3 -20.80 11.04 -5.18
N ILE A 4 -21.64 10.10 -4.76
CA ILE A 4 -21.29 8.67 -4.63
C ILE A 4 -20.67 8.13 -5.92
N GLY A 5 -21.24 8.48 -7.08
CA GLY A 5 -20.70 8.08 -8.39
C GLY A 5 -19.26 8.53 -8.62
N VAL A 6 -18.89 9.73 -8.18
CA VAL A 6 -17.52 10.24 -8.37
C VAL A 6 -16.51 9.48 -7.50
N ARG A 7 -16.90 9.06 -6.29
CA ARG A 7 -16.04 8.26 -5.41
C ARG A 7 -15.67 6.92 -6.06
N PHE A 8 -16.64 6.25 -6.69
CA PHE A 8 -16.41 5.00 -7.40
C PHE A 8 -15.52 5.18 -8.62
N VAL A 9 -15.74 6.24 -9.42
CA VAL A 9 -14.89 6.55 -10.57
C VAL A 9 -13.44 6.75 -10.14
N VAL A 10 -13.20 7.54 -9.08
CA VAL A 10 -11.85 7.76 -8.54
C VAL A 10 -11.21 6.45 -8.07
N GLN A 11 -11.96 5.59 -7.37
CA GLN A 11 -11.45 4.29 -6.92
C GLN A 11 -11.07 3.37 -8.09
N ILE A 12 -11.93 3.26 -9.10
CA ILE A 12 -11.69 2.40 -10.27
C ILE A 12 -10.47 2.90 -11.05
N VAL A 13 -10.38 4.21 -11.29
CA VAL A 13 -9.24 4.80 -12.02
C VAL A 13 -7.94 4.57 -11.25
N ALA A 14 -7.93 4.81 -9.94
CA ALA A 14 -6.76 4.57 -9.10
C ALA A 14 -6.36 3.08 -9.06
N MET A 15 -7.35 2.18 -9.00
CA MET A 15 -7.15 0.73 -9.03
C MET A 15 -6.47 0.29 -10.32
N ILE A 16 -7.01 0.70 -11.47
CA ILE A 16 -6.46 0.36 -12.78
C ILE A 16 -5.04 0.92 -12.94
N ALA A 17 -4.81 2.17 -12.53
CA ALA A 17 -3.49 2.77 -12.55
C ALA A 17 -2.50 1.98 -11.67
N SER A 18 -2.91 1.62 -10.43
CA SER A 18 -2.07 0.86 -9.49
C SER A 18 -1.68 -0.51 -10.03
N PHE A 19 -2.64 -1.30 -10.52
CA PHE A 19 -2.35 -2.60 -11.12
C PHE A 19 -1.56 -2.49 -12.43
N GLY A 20 -1.81 -1.44 -13.22
CA GLY A 20 -1.05 -1.15 -14.43
C GLY A 20 0.43 -0.90 -14.12
N LEU A 21 0.72 -0.08 -13.11
CA LEU A 21 2.09 0.19 -12.66
C LEU A 21 2.77 -1.06 -12.11
N LEU A 22 2.05 -1.89 -11.35
CA LEU A 22 2.57 -3.19 -10.89
C LEU A 22 2.89 -4.11 -12.08
N SER A 23 2.01 -4.19 -13.07
CA SER A 23 2.22 -4.98 -14.29
C SER A 23 3.47 -4.52 -15.06
N VAL A 24 3.70 -3.21 -15.15
CA VAL A 24 4.92 -2.66 -15.76
C VAL A 24 6.16 -3.01 -14.94
N ALA A 25 6.11 -2.88 -13.61
CA ALA A 25 7.24 -3.20 -12.74
C ALA A 25 7.66 -4.68 -12.83
N MET A 26 6.69 -5.60 -12.94
CA MET A 26 6.95 -7.03 -13.11
C MET A 26 7.63 -7.39 -14.44
N ARG A 27 7.77 -6.46 -15.39
CA ARG A 27 8.56 -6.70 -16.62
C ARG A 27 10.07 -6.74 -16.37
N SER A 28 10.53 -6.10 -15.30
CA SER A 28 11.96 -5.99 -14.95
C SER A 28 12.29 -6.54 -13.56
N LEU A 29 11.29 -6.75 -12.71
CA LEU A 29 11.46 -7.25 -11.34
C LEU A 29 10.78 -8.63 -11.18
N PRO A 30 11.38 -9.55 -10.40
CA PRO A 30 10.69 -10.76 -9.98
C PRO A 30 9.37 -10.44 -9.28
N LEU A 31 8.37 -11.33 -9.45
CA LEU A 31 7.04 -11.16 -8.85
C LEU A 31 7.12 -10.91 -7.34
N GLY A 32 7.95 -11.67 -6.63
CA GLY A 32 8.14 -11.52 -5.18
C GLY A 32 8.54 -10.10 -4.81
N THR A 33 9.62 -9.60 -5.40
CA THR A 33 10.12 -8.23 -5.15
C THR A 33 9.09 -7.16 -5.53
N ALA A 34 8.48 -7.27 -6.72
CA ALA A 34 7.50 -6.28 -7.20
C ALA A 34 6.25 -6.24 -6.31
N TYR A 35 5.72 -7.41 -5.93
CA TYR A 35 4.52 -7.51 -5.10
C TYR A 35 4.78 -7.05 -3.66
N THR A 36 5.92 -7.41 -3.06
CA THR A 36 6.31 -6.94 -1.71
C THR A 36 6.44 -5.41 -1.67
N ILE A 37 7.08 -4.79 -2.66
CA ILE A 37 7.19 -3.32 -2.70
C ILE A 37 5.83 -2.67 -2.91
N TRP A 38 5.02 -3.19 -3.84
CA TRP A 38 3.68 -2.65 -4.14
C TRP A 38 2.74 -2.73 -2.93
N THR A 39 2.65 -3.88 -2.28
CA THR A 39 1.85 -4.05 -1.06
C THR A 39 2.37 -3.18 0.08
N GLY A 40 3.69 -3.03 0.20
CA GLY A 40 4.29 -2.17 1.21
C GLY A 40 3.95 -0.69 1.05
N ILE A 41 4.02 -0.16 -0.17
CA ILE A 41 3.61 1.22 -0.46
C ILE A 41 2.13 1.43 -0.10
N GLY A 42 1.26 0.47 -0.46
CA GLY A 42 -0.16 0.52 -0.13
C GLY A 42 -0.43 0.50 1.37
N ALA A 43 0.21 -0.40 2.11
CA ALA A 43 0.03 -0.54 3.56
C ALA A 43 0.52 0.68 4.33
N VAL A 44 1.75 1.15 4.04
CA VAL A 44 2.33 2.34 4.68
C VAL A 44 1.55 3.59 4.31
N GLY A 45 1.20 3.75 3.04
CA GLY A 45 0.39 4.88 2.56
C GLY A 45 -0.99 4.93 3.21
N ALA A 46 -1.69 3.80 3.29
CA ALA A 46 -3.00 3.71 3.94
C ALA A 46 -2.92 4.06 5.43
N PHE A 47 -1.90 3.56 6.14
CA PHE A 47 -1.66 3.92 7.53
C PHE A 47 -1.43 5.43 7.72
N LEU A 48 -0.54 6.02 6.90
CA LEU A 48 -0.25 7.45 6.97
C LEU A 48 -1.47 8.31 6.66
N VAL A 49 -2.25 7.97 5.63
CA VAL A 49 -3.50 8.67 5.29
C VAL A 49 -4.54 8.51 6.39
N GLY A 50 -4.67 7.32 6.97
CA GLY A 50 -5.55 7.06 8.11
C GLY A 50 -5.26 8.01 9.27
N VAL A 51 -4.00 8.12 9.66
CA VAL A 51 -3.60 8.96 10.81
C VAL A 51 -3.67 10.46 10.48
N THR A 52 -3.16 10.87 9.31
CA THR A 52 -2.97 12.31 8.99
C THR A 52 -4.18 12.98 8.37
N VAL A 53 -4.93 12.26 7.52
CA VAL A 53 -6.07 12.83 6.76
C VAL A 53 -7.40 12.42 7.36
N LEU A 54 -7.54 11.15 7.75
CA LEU A 54 -8.79 10.63 8.32
C LEU A 54 -8.88 10.87 9.84
N GLY A 55 -7.79 11.33 10.47
CA GLY A 55 -7.73 11.62 11.90
C GLY A 55 -7.87 10.37 12.78
N GLU A 56 -7.52 9.20 12.25
CA GLU A 56 -7.59 7.97 13.02
C GLU A 56 -6.59 7.98 14.18
N GLN A 57 -7.02 7.45 15.32
CA GLN A 57 -6.23 7.53 16.55
C GLN A 57 -4.94 6.72 16.46
N LEU A 58 -3.83 7.36 16.84
CA LEU A 58 -2.50 6.78 16.85
C LEU A 58 -2.22 6.15 18.23
N SER A 59 -2.57 4.88 18.39
CA SER A 59 -2.25 4.12 19.60
C SER A 59 -0.90 3.42 19.46
N ALA A 60 -0.24 3.15 20.59
CA ALA A 60 1.01 2.38 20.62
C ALA A 60 0.87 1.01 19.93
N MET A 61 -0.30 0.36 20.06
CA MET A 61 -0.58 -0.92 19.41
C MET A 61 -0.67 -0.80 17.88
N ARG A 62 -1.30 0.26 17.36
CA ARG A 62 -1.35 0.52 15.90
C ARG A 62 0.03 0.81 15.33
N VAL A 63 0.84 1.58 16.05
CA VAL A 63 2.24 1.83 15.67
C VAL A 63 3.04 0.52 15.67
N GLY A 64 2.91 -0.30 16.72
CA GLY A 64 3.55 -1.62 16.77
C GLY A 64 3.14 -2.52 15.61
N ALA A 65 1.85 -2.56 15.26
CA ALA A 65 1.36 -3.31 14.11
C ALA A 65 1.94 -2.80 12.79
N ALA A 66 2.01 -1.47 12.59
CA ALA A 66 2.62 -0.88 11.40
C ALA A 66 4.10 -1.24 11.29
N VAL A 67 4.85 -1.20 12.41
CA VAL A 67 6.26 -1.61 12.45
C VAL A 67 6.41 -3.09 12.09
N LEU A 68 5.56 -3.97 12.61
CA LEU A 68 5.59 -5.40 12.27
C LEU A 68 5.31 -5.65 10.78
N ILE A 69 4.34 -4.93 10.19
CA ILE A 69 4.05 -5.00 8.75
C ILE A 69 5.30 -4.60 7.95
N VAL A 70 5.89 -3.44 8.25
CA VAL A 70 7.09 -2.95 7.56
C VAL A 70 8.26 -3.93 7.72
N SER A 71 8.45 -4.46 8.93
CA SER A 71 9.51 -5.44 9.21
C SER A 71 9.33 -6.72 8.40
N GLY A 72 8.10 -7.24 8.31
CA GLY A 72 7.77 -8.40 7.49
C GLY A 72 8.03 -8.17 6.00
N LEU A 73 7.69 -6.99 5.48
CA LEU A 73 7.96 -6.61 4.09
C LEU A 73 9.45 -6.51 3.79
N VAL A 74 10.22 -5.92 4.70
CA VAL A 74 11.69 -5.83 4.58
C VAL A 74 12.31 -7.23 4.61
N LEU A 75 11.91 -8.07 5.56
CA LEU A 75 12.39 -9.45 5.66
C LEU A 75 12.06 -10.25 4.40
N MET A 76 10.84 -10.13 3.88
CA MET A 76 10.42 -10.82 2.65
C MET A 76 11.26 -10.37 1.45
N LYS A 77 11.56 -9.07 1.32
CA LYS A 77 12.47 -8.56 0.28
C LYS A 77 13.87 -9.15 0.40
N LEU A 78 14.42 -9.19 1.62
CA LEU A 78 15.75 -9.75 1.86
C LEU A 78 15.82 -11.26 1.61
N SER A 79 14.72 -11.98 1.81
CA SER A 79 14.64 -13.43 1.55
C SER A 79 14.47 -13.80 0.07
N ALA A 80 14.05 -12.84 -0.75
CA ALA A 80 13.78 -13.05 -2.17
C ALA A 80 15.01 -12.83 -3.07
N GLU A 81 16.17 -12.57 -2.47
CA GLU A 81 17.49 -12.45 -3.13
C GLU A 81 18.35 -13.70 -2.89
#